data_AF-A0A7R8XE54-F1
#
_entry.id   AF-A0A7R8XE54-F1
#
_cell.length_a   1.000
_cell.length_b   1.000
_cell.length_c   1.000
_cell.angle_alpha   90.00
_cell.angle_beta   90.00
_cell.angle_gamma   90.00
#
_symmetry.space_group_name_H-M   'P 1'
#
loop_
_entity.id
_entity.type
_entity.pdbx_description
1 polymer ?
#
loop_
_entity_poly.entity_id
_entity_poly.type
_entity_poly.pdbx_seq_one_letter_code
_entity_poly.pdbx_strand_id
1 'polypeptide(L)'
;MVEENLPKAVEQCIQAAAFEFDVSIQKLLLKAGNLGRGYLSRQNPSHFVETCQALRILAALRHTSLAIPLTYTQYQTLGTQVVVDRLVMRRKYLLAIRISKYLRIPPTDGEDRILRHWTLRQVGSPLLVPLSACPALLCIFVSPFQKKVEGRKESSKEIAHKIARKLGVNPRISYAFLAQKALESNSKDLAIKLLGYEGSASKQVPPLLQLGQYQEALQQSVVSGDPELIYLSLHEIQKNLPLGQFQLLVRDYPAAQALYMKQCQQRQKWNALMDIFIQEDNFMGQALSRIRESYSSPRIDEQLAVLMGAVDCLRRSKMGETGKNWFILTEDHVRLMKHLINSPSSSLDPCLPLQDVVHQLLLTRDSKAAEKLRSEFRIPADQYTWLELLAAGELRDWSEIQRLARNKKLPVDFDAFVDVCLAHGNLSEARRYLPKVRPENVIKYHVRAG
;
A
#
# COMPACT_ATOMS: atom_id res chain seq x y z
N MET A 1 -55.68 4.77 59.38
CA MET A 1 -55.27 3.36 59.51
C MET A 1 -54.99 2.67 58.18
N VAL A 2 -55.78 2.85 57.11
CA VAL A 2 -55.55 2.15 55.83
C VAL A 2 -54.39 2.77 55.02
N GLU A 3 -54.24 4.11 55.04
CA GLU A 3 -53.21 4.81 54.27
C GLU A 3 -51.77 4.53 54.75
N GLU A 4 -51.54 4.38 56.06
CA GLU A 4 -50.20 4.17 56.62
C GLU A 4 -49.62 2.77 56.28
N ASN A 5 -50.47 1.76 56.14
CA ASN A 5 -50.05 0.38 55.81
C ASN A 5 -50.06 0.08 54.32
N LEU A 6 -50.62 0.96 53.50
CA LEU A 6 -50.75 0.78 52.05
C LEU A 6 -49.39 0.58 51.33
N PRO A 7 -48.31 1.33 51.65
CA PRO A 7 -47.00 1.10 51.04
C PRO A 7 -46.44 -0.30 51.31
N LYS A 8 -46.62 -0.78 52.55
CA LYS A 8 -46.16 -2.11 52.99
C LYS A 8 -46.96 -3.22 52.30
N ALA A 9 -48.28 -3.04 52.16
CA ALA A 9 -49.14 -3.98 51.45
C ALA A 9 -48.76 -4.09 49.96
N VAL A 10 -48.49 -2.97 49.30
CA VAL A 10 -48.04 -2.96 47.89
C VAL A 10 -46.71 -3.69 47.73
N GLU A 11 -45.74 -3.42 48.60
CA GLU A 11 -44.44 -4.10 48.59
C GLU A 11 -44.59 -5.61 48.83
N GLN A 12 -45.42 -6.01 49.80
CA GLN A 12 -45.71 -7.42 50.08
C GLN A 12 -46.39 -8.11 48.89
N CYS A 13 -47.29 -7.45 48.16
CA CYS A 13 -47.88 -8.01 46.94
C CYS A 13 -46.83 -8.22 45.84
N ILE A 14 -45.89 -7.28 45.68
CA ILE A 14 -44.79 -7.38 44.70
C ILE A 14 -43.83 -8.51 45.08
N GLN A 15 -43.44 -8.60 46.35
CA GLN A 15 -42.57 -9.65 46.85
C GLN A 15 -43.24 -11.02 46.77
N ALA A 16 -44.51 -11.15 47.18
CA ALA A 16 -45.27 -12.40 47.05
C ALA A 16 -45.35 -12.86 45.59
N ALA A 17 -45.59 -11.93 44.64
CA ALA A 17 -45.55 -12.25 43.22
C ALA A 17 -44.17 -12.76 42.76
N ALA A 18 -43.08 -12.26 43.35
CA ALA A 18 -41.72 -12.66 43.00
C ALA A 18 -41.39 -14.12 43.41
N PHE A 19 -41.93 -14.59 44.54
CA PHE A 19 -41.71 -15.95 45.05
C PHE A 19 -42.64 -17.00 44.46
N GLU A 20 -43.77 -16.58 43.87
CA GLU A 20 -44.72 -17.50 43.27
C GLU A 20 -44.23 -18.10 41.95
N PHE A 21 -44.75 -19.29 41.62
CA PHE A 21 -44.44 -19.99 40.35
C PHE A 21 -45.61 -20.01 39.38
N ASP A 22 -46.85 -19.95 39.89
CA ASP A 22 -48.04 -19.91 39.06
C ASP A 22 -48.21 -18.54 38.39
N VAL A 23 -48.18 -18.52 37.05
CA VAL A 23 -48.25 -17.29 36.24
C VAL A 23 -49.58 -16.55 36.43
N SER A 24 -50.67 -17.25 36.73
CA SER A 24 -52.00 -16.67 36.97
C SER A 24 -52.02 -15.92 38.31
N ILE A 25 -51.48 -16.54 39.36
CA ILE A 25 -51.36 -15.94 40.70
C ILE A 25 -50.39 -14.75 40.66
N GLN A 26 -49.24 -14.88 39.99
CA GLN A 26 -48.30 -13.79 39.77
C GLN A 26 -48.98 -12.57 39.12
N LYS A 27 -49.77 -12.79 38.05
CA LYS A 27 -50.50 -11.70 37.37
C LYS A 27 -51.53 -11.04 38.29
N LEU A 28 -52.23 -11.82 39.11
CA LEU A 28 -53.22 -11.28 40.06
C LEU A 28 -52.55 -10.40 41.11
N LEU A 29 -51.47 -10.87 41.73
CA LEU A 29 -50.70 -10.15 42.74
C LEU A 29 -50.05 -8.87 42.17
N LEU A 30 -49.51 -8.93 40.95
CA LEU A 30 -48.96 -7.76 40.25
C LEU A 30 -50.04 -6.72 39.90
N LYS A 31 -51.26 -7.16 39.53
CA LYS A 31 -52.40 -6.25 39.29
C LYS A 31 -52.83 -5.56 40.58
N ALA A 32 -52.93 -6.31 41.69
CA ALA A 32 -53.26 -5.76 43.00
C ALA A 32 -52.20 -4.74 43.47
N GLY A 33 -50.91 -5.08 43.34
CA GLY A 33 -49.82 -4.16 43.65
C GLY A 33 -49.82 -2.91 42.77
N ASN A 34 -50.10 -3.05 41.46
CA ASN A 34 -50.18 -1.91 40.55
C ASN A 34 -51.35 -0.97 40.87
N LEU A 35 -52.49 -1.53 41.26
CA LEU A 35 -53.66 -0.76 41.69
C LEU A 35 -53.33 0.04 42.96
N GLY A 36 -52.76 -0.62 43.98
CA GLY A 36 -52.38 0.04 45.24
C GLY A 36 -51.32 1.13 45.04
N ARG A 37 -50.38 0.93 44.12
CA ARG A 37 -49.37 1.94 43.74
C ARG A 37 -49.98 3.22 43.16
N GLY A 38 -51.11 3.12 42.46
CA GLY A 38 -51.81 4.29 41.89
C GLY A 38 -52.27 5.31 42.95
N TYR A 39 -52.41 4.89 44.20
CA TYR A 39 -52.82 5.73 45.33
C TYR A 39 -51.62 6.24 46.15
N LEU A 40 -50.38 5.91 45.79
CA LEU A 40 -49.16 6.31 46.50
C LEU A 40 -48.45 7.47 45.78
N SER A 41 -48.33 8.61 46.44
CA SER A 41 -47.82 9.86 45.83
C SER A 41 -46.30 9.88 45.55
N ARG A 42 -45.50 8.98 46.13
CA ARG A 42 -44.02 9.01 46.07
C ARG A 42 -43.33 7.62 46.09
N GLN A 43 -43.81 6.65 45.31
CA GLN A 43 -43.12 5.35 45.19
C GLN A 43 -42.19 5.31 43.96
N ASN A 44 -40.97 4.79 44.14
CA ASN A 44 -40.04 4.56 43.04
C ASN A 44 -40.60 3.51 42.06
N PRO A 45 -40.91 3.87 40.81
CA PRO A 45 -41.49 2.92 39.84
C PRO A 45 -40.50 1.83 39.41
N SER A 46 -39.19 2.06 39.62
CA SER A 46 -38.10 1.18 39.21
C SER A 46 -38.23 -0.23 39.78
N HIS A 47 -38.49 -0.36 41.09
CA HIS A 47 -38.56 -1.67 41.75
C HIS A 47 -39.65 -2.57 41.14
N PHE A 48 -40.87 -2.04 40.99
CA PHE A 48 -41.97 -2.78 40.35
C PHE A 48 -41.65 -3.20 38.91
N VAL A 49 -41.05 -2.29 38.14
CA VAL A 49 -40.67 -2.57 36.74
C VAL A 49 -39.59 -3.64 36.67
N GLU A 50 -38.57 -3.57 37.52
CA GLU A 50 -37.51 -4.56 37.64
C GLU A 50 -38.06 -5.94 38.03
N THR A 51 -38.97 -6.01 39.00
CA THR A 51 -39.63 -7.27 39.39
C THR A 51 -40.46 -7.84 38.24
N CYS A 52 -41.23 -7.02 37.53
CA CYS A 52 -41.96 -7.47 36.34
C CYS A 52 -41.03 -7.96 35.22
N GLN A 53 -39.90 -7.28 34.99
CA GLN A 53 -38.89 -7.69 34.01
C GLN A 53 -38.26 -9.03 34.38
N ALA A 54 -37.84 -9.19 35.64
CA ALA A 54 -37.28 -10.40 36.18
C ALA A 54 -38.28 -11.57 36.09
N LEU A 55 -39.54 -11.35 36.47
CA LEU A 55 -40.60 -12.37 36.39
C LEU A 55 -40.87 -12.82 34.96
N ARG A 56 -40.86 -11.92 33.97
CA ARG A 56 -40.99 -12.29 32.55
C ARG A 56 -39.83 -13.15 32.07
N ILE A 57 -38.61 -12.83 32.50
CA ILE A 57 -37.41 -13.63 32.16
C ILE A 57 -37.49 -14.99 32.86
N LEU A 58 -37.82 -15.02 34.14
CA LEU A 58 -37.98 -16.25 34.93
C LEU A 58 -39.07 -17.16 34.35
N ALA A 59 -40.22 -16.61 33.95
CA ALA A 59 -41.26 -17.37 33.28
C ALA A 59 -40.76 -17.99 31.97
N ALA A 60 -40.00 -17.23 31.16
CA ALA A 60 -39.39 -17.76 29.94
C ALA A 60 -38.38 -18.89 30.24
N LEU A 61 -37.53 -18.72 31.26
CA LEU A 61 -36.52 -19.71 31.70
C LEU A 61 -37.15 -21.00 32.27
N ARG A 62 -38.25 -20.86 33.01
CA ARG A 62 -39.00 -21.97 33.64
C ARG A 62 -39.86 -22.76 32.66
N HIS A 63 -40.16 -22.19 31.49
CA HIS A 63 -40.93 -22.89 30.46
C HIS A 63 -40.33 -24.26 30.12
N THR A 64 -41.19 -25.26 29.89
CA THR A 64 -40.83 -26.68 29.74
C THR A 64 -39.76 -26.94 28.69
N SER A 65 -39.67 -26.08 27.67
CA SER A 65 -38.67 -26.15 26.60
C SER A 65 -37.23 -25.84 27.02
N LEU A 66 -37.03 -25.17 28.16
CA LEU A 66 -35.72 -24.77 28.69
C LEU A 66 -35.39 -25.46 30.01
N ALA A 67 -36.41 -25.69 30.83
CA ALA A 67 -36.33 -26.36 32.13
C ALA A 67 -35.19 -25.81 33.00
N ILE A 68 -35.14 -24.48 33.18
CA ILE A 68 -34.24 -23.83 34.13
C ILE A 68 -35.10 -23.33 35.31
N PRO A 69 -35.27 -24.15 36.37
CA PRO A 69 -36.10 -23.78 37.52
C PRO A 69 -35.33 -22.81 38.43
N LEU A 70 -35.27 -21.54 38.02
CA LEU A 70 -34.59 -20.49 38.77
C LEU A 70 -35.58 -19.76 39.68
N THR A 71 -35.23 -19.58 40.96
CA THR A 71 -35.99 -18.73 41.88
C THR A 71 -35.67 -17.25 41.65
N TYR A 72 -36.51 -16.35 42.15
CA TYR A 72 -36.25 -14.91 42.06
C TYR A 72 -34.98 -14.50 42.82
N THR A 73 -34.78 -15.05 44.02
CA THR A 73 -33.56 -14.82 44.82
C THR A 73 -32.30 -15.27 44.07
N GLN A 74 -32.32 -16.46 43.48
CA GLN A 74 -31.20 -16.96 42.68
C GLN A 74 -30.94 -16.08 41.45
N TYR A 75 -31.97 -15.58 40.78
CA TYR A 75 -31.82 -14.66 39.65
C TYR A 75 -31.14 -13.35 40.06
N GLN A 76 -31.55 -12.77 41.19
CA GLN A 76 -30.93 -11.56 41.72
C GLN A 76 -29.46 -11.78 42.12
N THR A 77 -29.14 -12.91 42.76
CA THR A 77 -27.75 -13.22 43.16
C THR A 77 -26.85 -13.50 41.96
N LEU A 78 -27.33 -14.21 40.93
CA LEU A 78 -26.54 -14.55 39.75
C LEU A 78 -26.32 -13.35 38.82
N GLY A 79 -27.31 -12.46 38.76
CA GLY A 79 -27.31 -11.35 37.82
C GLY A 79 -27.67 -11.75 36.39
N THR A 80 -28.03 -10.73 35.61
CA THR A 80 -28.56 -10.88 34.25
C THR A 80 -27.53 -11.44 33.26
N GLN A 81 -26.27 -11.06 33.40
CA GLN A 81 -25.18 -11.49 32.52
C GLN A 81 -24.90 -12.99 32.63
N VAL A 82 -24.88 -13.55 33.84
CA VAL A 82 -24.65 -14.98 34.06
C VAL A 82 -25.79 -15.83 33.49
N VAL A 83 -27.02 -15.33 33.57
CA VAL A 83 -28.18 -15.98 32.95
C VAL A 83 -28.05 -16.02 31.43
N VAL A 84 -27.64 -14.90 30.82
CA VAL A 84 -27.35 -14.83 29.37
C VAL A 84 -26.23 -15.81 28.99
N ASP A 85 -25.14 -15.84 29.75
CA ASP A 85 -24.02 -16.76 29.52
C ASP A 85 -24.44 -18.23 29.62
N ARG A 86 -25.27 -18.60 30.61
CA ARG A 86 -25.84 -19.96 30.72
C ARG A 86 -26.71 -20.32 29.53
N LEU A 87 -27.50 -19.38 29.00
CA LEU A 87 -28.32 -19.60 27.80
C LEU A 87 -27.45 -19.81 26.56
N VAL A 88 -26.37 -19.04 26.43
CA VAL A 88 -25.37 -19.18 25.36
C VAL A 88 -24.71 -20.56 25.43
N MET A 89 -24.31 -21.02 26.62
CA MET A 89 -23.74 -22.37 26.83
C MET A 89 -24.74 -23.49 26.49
N ARG A 90 -26.03 -23.30 26.80
CA ARG A 90 -27.11 -24.23 26.42
C ARG A 90 -27.57 -24.11 24.96
N ARG A 91 -26.88 -23.29 24.14
CA ARG A 91 -27.14 -23.07 22.70
C ARG A 91 -28.51 -22.43 22.41
N LYS A 92 -29.06 -21.68 23.36
CA LYS A 92 -30.35 -20.98 23.22
C LYS A 92 -30.12 -19.51 22.81
N TYR A 93 -29.37 -19.31 21.72
CA TYR A 93 -28.92 -17.98 21.26
C TYR A 93 -30.05 -17.00 20.98
N LEU A 94 -31.14 -17.43 20.34
CA LEU A 94 -32.28 -16.56 20.03
C LEU A 94 -32.90 -15.96 21.29
N LEU A 95 -33.06 -16.77 22.34
CA LEU A 95 -33.62 -16.31 23.60
C LEU A 95 -32.63 -15.39 24.33
N ALA A 96 -31.34 -15.73 24.32
CA ALA A 96 -30.29 -14.88 24.89
C ALA A 96 -30.30 -13.48 24.25
N ILE A 97 -30.41 -13.39 22.91
CA ILE A 97 -30.50 -12.11 22.18
C ILE A 97 -31.79 -11.36 22.55
N ARG A 98 -32.95 -12.06 22.61
CA ARG A 98 -34.22 -11.44 23.00
C ARG A 98 -34.17 -10.88 24.43
N ILE A 99 -33.57 -11.61 25.37
CA ILE A 99 -33.40 -11.16 26.76
C ILE A 99 -32.42 -9.98 26.83
N SER A 100 -31.31 -10.04 26.09
CA SER A 100 -30.34 -8.95 26.02
C SER A 100 -30.95 -7.65 25.48
N LYS A 101 -31.75 -7.74 24.40
CA LYS A 101 -32.51 -6.61 23.84
C LYS A 101 -33.56 -6.09 24.81
N TYR A 102 -34.28 -6.99 25.49
CA TYR A 102 -35.30 -6.65 26.48
C TYR A 102 -34.71 -5.89 27.68
N LEU A 103 -33.55 -6.32 28.15
CA LEU A 103 -32.80 -5.70 29.26
C LEU A 103 -31.97 -4.47 28.82
N ARG A 104 -31.99 -4.11 27.53
CA ARG A 104 -31.21 -2.99 26.97
C ARG A 104 -29.71 -3.09 27.29
N ILE A 105 -29.18 -4.31 27.33
CA ILE A 105 -27.73 -4.53 27.48
C ILE A 105 -27.05 -3.95 26.24
N PRO A 106 -25.93 -3.21 26.39
CA PRO A 106 -25.17 -2.70 25.26
C PRO A 106 -24.87 -3.81 24.22
N PRO A 107 -24.96 -3.53 22.91
CA PRO A 107 -24.75 -4.54 21.88
C PRO A 107 -23.40 -5.28 21.99
N THR A 108 -22.36 -4.59 22.48
CA THR A 108 -21.03 -5.14 22.72
C THR A 108 -21.02 -6.33 23.68
N ASP A 109 -21.76 -6.21 24.79
CA ASP A 109 -21.82 -7.23 25.84
C ASP A 109 -22.98 -8.21 25.62
N GLY A 110 -23.95 -7.81 24.80
CA GLY A 110 -25.15 -8.54 24.47
C GLY A 110 -25.06 -9.26 23.12
N GLU A 111 -25.76 -8.72 22.13
CA GLU A 111 -25.98 -9.35 20.82
C GLU A 111 -24.67 -9.71 20.10
N ASP A 112 -23.68 -8.81 20.03
CA ASP A 112 -22.44 -9.04 19.30
C ASP A 112 -21.59 -10.14 19.95
N ARG A 113 -21.53 -10.18 21.29
CA ARG A 113 -20.85 -11.23 22.06
C ARG A 113 -21.53 -12.58 21.85
N ILE A 114 -22.86 -12.63 21.92
CA ILE A 114 -23.65 -13.85 21.72
C ILE A 114 -23.44 -14.37 20.29
N LEU A 115 -23.46 -13.49 19.28
CA LEU A 115 -23.23 -13.85 17.88
C LEU A 115 -21.80 -14.34 17.66
N ARG A 116 -20.78 -13.68 18.23
CA ARG A 116 -19.38 -14.14 18.17
C ARG A 116 -19.22 -15.53 18.78
N HIS A 117 -19.86 -15.80 19.92
CA HIS A 117 -19.83 -17.12 20.52
C HIS A 117 -20.53 -18.16 19.64
N TRP A 118 -21.65 -17.81 19.02
CA TRP A 118 -22.33 -18.68 18.06
C TRP A 118 -21.46 -19.00 16.85
N THR A 119 -20.77 -18.00 16.25
CA THR A 119 -19.91 -18.22 15.08
C THR A 119 -18.70 -19.09 15.38
N LEU A 120 -18.00 -18.84 16.49
CA LEU A 120 -16.85 -19.65 16.91
C LEU A 120 -17.25 -21.12 17.05
N ARG A 121 -18.45 -21.37 17.57
CA ARG A 121 -19.00 -22.73 17.66
C ARG A 121 -19.30 -23.34 16.29
N GLN A 122 -19.80 -22.58 15.32
CA GLN A 122 -20.04 -23.08 13.96
C GLN A 122 -18.72 -23.44 13.26
N VAL A 123 -17.66 -22.67 13.50
CA VAL A 123 -16.32 -22.86 12.93
C VAL A 123 -15.59 -24.08 13.54
N GLY A 124 -16.12 -24.68 14.61
CA GLY A 124 -15.52 -25.84 15.27
C GLY A 124 -14.41 -25.50 16.26
N SER A 125 -14.20 -24.21 16.55
CA SER A 125 -13.21 -23.77 17.52
C SER A 125 -13.63 -24.20 18.94
N PRO A 126 -12.74 -24.84 19.73
CA PRO A 126 -13.00 -25.05 21.15
C PRO A 126 -13.17 -23.68 21.81
N LEU A 127 -14.32 -23.48 22.46
CA LEU A 127 -14.65 -22.22 23.13
C LEU A 127 -13.70 -22.02 24.31
N LEU A 128 -12.55 -21.38 24.08
CA LEU A 128 -11.74 -20.77 25.13
C LEU A 128 -12.42 -19.46 25.49
N VAL A 129 -13.43 -19.52 26.35
CA VAL A 129 -13.94 -18.34 27.03
C VAL A 129 -13.07 -18.09 28.26
N PRO A 130 -12.31 -16.98 28.35
CA PRO A 130 -11.88 -16.48 29.63
C PRO A 130 -13.12 -15.92 30.33
N LEU A 131 -13.77 -16.75 31.15
CA LEU A 131 -14.75 -16.29 32.11
C LEU A 131 -13.99 -15.53 33.21
N SER A 132 -13.73 -14.24 32.98
CA SER A 132 -13.35 -13.32 34.04
C SER A 132 -14.55 -13.17 34.99
N ALA A 133 -14.66 -14.08 35.97
CA ALA A 133 -15.25 -13.84 37.31
C ALA A 133 -15.54 -15.11 38.14
N CYS A 134 -15.33 -16.35 37.69
CA CYS A 134 -15.63 -17.51 38.55
C CYS A 134 -14.74 -18.74 38.27
N PRO A 135 -13.62 -18.91 39.01
CA PRO A 135 -12.78 -20.11 38.93
C PRO A 135 -13.47 -21.39 39.45
N ALA A 136 -14.52 -21.28 40.26
CA ALA A 136 -15.08 -22.42 41.00
C ALA A 136 -16.09 -23.31 40.22
N LEU A 137 -16.56 -22.88 39.05
CA LEU A 137 -17.55 -23.64 38.26
C LEU A 137 -16.97 -24.31 37.00
N LEU A 138 -15.65 -24.15 36.76
CA LEU A 138 -15.00 -24.74 35.59
C LEU A 138 -14.95 -26.28 35.63
N CYS A 139 -15.11 -26.91 36.79
CA CYS A 139 -14.88 -28.35 36.95
C CYS A 139 -16.14 -29.24 36.85
N ILE A 140 -17.36 -28.71 36.79
CA ILE A 140 -18.57 -29.57 36.88
C ILE A 140 -19.24 -29.84 35.51
N PHE A 141 -18.90 -29.10 34.46
CA PHE A 141 -19.49 -29.30 33.12
C PHE A 141 -18.48 -29.36 31.97
N VAL A 142 -17.18 -29.58 32.24
CA VAL A 142 -16.23 -30.02 31.21
C VAL A 142 -16.36 -31.54 31.06
N SER A 143 -17.55 -32.00 30.69
CA SER A 143 -17.65 -33.29 30.02
C SER A 143 -17.31 -33.05 28.55
N PRO A 144 -16.46 -33.87 27.92
CA PRO A 144 -16.23 -33.85 26.49
C PRO A 144 -17.47 -34.45 25.79
N PHE A 145 -18.62 -33.79 25.91
CA PHE A 145 -19.79 -34.12 25.11
C PHE A 145 -19.66 -33.44 23.73
N GLN A 146 -18.59 -33.78 23.03
CA GLN A 146 -18.57 -33.77 21.58
C GLN A 146 -19.51 -34.90 21.15
N LYS A 147 -20.83 -34.66 21.23
CA LYS A 147 -21.76 -35.46 20.45
C LYS A 147 -21.36 -35.19 19.00
N LYS A 148 -20.65 -36.16 18.40
CA LYS A 148 -20.44 -36.29 16.97
C LYS A 148 -21.83 -36.21 16.37
N VAL A 149 -22.19 -35.03 15.88
CA VAL A 149 -23.47 -34.86 15.18
C VAL A 149 -23.25 -35.57 13.86
N GLU A 150 -23.69 -36.81 13.78
CA GLU A 150 -23.95 -37.57 12.55
C GLU A 150 -25.14 -36.94 11.80
N GLY A 151 -25.02 -35.65 11.53
CA GLY A 151 -25.77 -34.93 10.52
C GLY A 151 -24.86 -34.76 9.30
N ARG A 152 -25.48 -34.69 8.13
CA ARG A 152 -24.87 -34.33 6.84
C ARG A 152 -23.70 -33.37 7.06
N LYS A 153 -22.47 -33.75 6.69
CA LYS A 153 -21.31 -32.82 6.74
C LYS A 153 -21.66 -31.61 5.87
N GLU A 154 -22.09 -30.51 6.50
CA GLU A 154 -22.34 -29.24 5.83
C GLU A 154 -21.03 -28.81 5.15
N SER A 155 -21.10 -28.36 3.90
CA SER A 155 -19.91 -27.90 3.17
C SER A 155 -19.36 -26.62 3.81
N SER A 156 -18.04 -26.41 3.77
CA SER A 156 -17.39 -25.17 4.23
C SER A 156 -18.03 -23.92 3.61
N LYS A 157 -18.50 -24.02 2.36
CA LYS A 157 -19.22 -22.93 1.67
C LYS A 157 -20.59 -22.63 2.29
N GLU A 158 -21.33 -23.66 2.68
CA GLU A 158 -22.64 -23.52 3.32
C GLU A 158 -22.50 -22.90 4.70
N ILE A 159 -21.50 -23.33 5.48
CA ILE A 159 -21.20 -22.77 6.80
C ILE A 159 -20.83 -21.28 6.68
N ALA A 160 -19.92 -20.94 5.75
CA ALA A 160 -19.53 -19.55 5.51
C ALA A 160 -20.74 -18.69 5.11
N HIS A 161 -21.60 -19.18 4.20
CA HIS A 161 -22.78 -18.46 3.76
C HIS A 161 -23.83 -18.29 4.88
N LYS A 162 -24.00 -19.30 5.73
CA LYS A 162 -24.89 -19.25 6.91
C LYS A 162 -24.41 -18.24 7.94
N ILE A 163 -23.09 -18.13 8.14
CA ILE A 163 -22.47 -17.10 8.99
C ILE A 163 -22.67 -15.72 8.35
N ALA A 164 -22.36 -15.57 7.07
CA ALA A 164 -22.50 -14.31 6.34
C ALA A 164 -23.94 -13.78 6.35
N ARG A 165 -24.93 -14.64 6.10
CA ARG A 165 -26.36 -14.26 6.11
C ARG A 165 -26.84 -13.78 7.47
N LYS A 166 -26.27 -14.30 8.57
CA LYS A 166 -26.68 -13.93 9.94
C LYS A 166 -25.91 -12.76 10.53
N LEU A 167 -24.62 -12.63 10.20
CA LEU A 167 -23.79 -11.52 10.68
C LEU A 167 -24.00 -10.26 9.84
N GLY A 168 -24.23 -10.42 8.53
CA GLY A 168 -24.27 -9.31 7.60
C GLY A 168 -23.01 -8.45 7.65
N VAL A 169 -23.13 -7.20 7.23
CA VAL A 169 -22.04 -6.21 7.31
C VAL A 169 -22.05 -5.56 8.70
N ASN A 170 -21.72 -6.33 9.73
CA ASN A 170 -21.60 -5.79 11.09
C ASN A 170 -20.15 -5.33 11.33
N PRO A 171 -19.86 -4.02 11.45
CA PRO A 171 -18.49 -3.51 11.57
C PRO A 171 -17.75 -4.00 12.82
N ARG A 172 -18.45 -4.50 13.84
CA ARG A 172 -17.85 -4.96 15.10
C ARG A 172 -17.35 -6.40 15.08
N ILE A 173 -17.81 -7.21 14.13
CA ILE A 173 -17.38 -8.61 13.99
C ILE A 173 -16.63 -8.75 12.67
N SER A 174 -15.31 -8.77 12.74
CA SER A 174 -14.46 -8.99 11.57
C SER A 174 -14.43 -10.48 11.21
N TYR A 175 -14.63 -10.78 9.93
CA TYR A 175 -14.48 -12.09 9.34
C TYR A 175 -13.03 -12.56 9.36
N ALA A 176 -12.05 -11.66 9.31
CA ALA A 176 -10.62 -11.98 9.44
C ALA A 176 -10.32 -12.69 10.77
N PHE A 177 -10.90 -12.21 11.88
CA PHE A 177 -10.79 -12.88 13.18
C PHE A 177 -11.42 -14.29 13.16
N LEU A 178 -12.59 -14.43 12.52
CA LEU A 178 -13.25 -15.72 12.39
C LEU A 178 -12.44 -16.69 11.52
N ALA A 179 -11.81 -16.20 10.45
CA ALA A 179 -10.94 -16.97 9.58
C ALA A 179 -9.68 -17.45 10.31
N GLN A 180 -9.07 -16.61 11.16
CA GLN A 180 -7.95 -17.03 12.01
C GLN A 180 -8.37 -18.16 12.98
N LYS A 181 -9.57 -18.06 13.57
CA LYS A 181 -10.12 -19.12 14.42
C LYS A 181 -10.47 -20.40 13.65
N ALA A 182 -10.87 -20.27 12.39
CA ALA A 182 -11.04 -21.41 11.49
C ALA A 182 -9.70 -22.08 11.16
N LEU A 183 -8.63 -21.28 11.00
CA LEU A 183 -7.27 -21.77 10.78
C LEU A 183 -6.73 -22.53 12.01
N GLU A 184 -6.94 -22.01 13.23
CA GLU A 184 -6.63 -22.73 14.47
C GLU A 184 -7.38 -24.07 14.58
N SER A 185 -8.58 -24.15 13.99
CA SER A 185 -9.40 -25.35 13.93
C SER A 185 -9.08 -26.24 12.71
N ASN A 186 -7.94 -26.01 12.06
CA ASN A 186 -7.44 -26.71 10.86
C ASN A 186 -8.41 -26.74 9.66
N SER A 187 -9.30 -25.75 9.56
CA SER A 187 -10.33 -25.64 8.51
C SER A 187 -9.96 -24.54 7.50
N LYS A 188 -8.93 -24.79 6.67
CA LYS A 188 -8.39 -23.81 5.71
C LYS A 188 -9.42 -23.34 4.68
N ASP A 189 -10.18 -24.25 4.08
CA ASP A 189 -11.19 -23.90 3.08
C ASP A 189 -12.28 -22.99 3.64
N LEU A 190 -12.69 -23.22 4.89
CA LEU A 190 -13.64 -22.36 5.58
C LEU A 190 -13.04 -20.97 5.84
N ALA A 191 -11.78 -20.90 6.25
CA ALA A 191 -11.08 -19.63 6.45
C ALA A 191 -11.04 -18.78 5.17
N ILE A 192 -10.67 -19.38 4.03
CA ILE A 192 -10.65 -18.70 2.72
C ILE A 192 -12.05 -18.18 2.36
N LYS A 193 -13.10 -19.01 2.51
CA LYS A 193 -14.47 -18.58 2.21
C LYS A 193 -14.99 -17.49 3.15
N LEU A 194 -14.55 -17.47 4.42
CA LEU A 194 -14.89 -16.40 5.37
C LEU A 194 -14.18 -15.09 5.02
N LEU A 195 -12.91 -15.14 4.61
CA LEU A 195 -12.15 -13.96 4.20
C LEU A 195 -12.75 -13.27 2.98
N GLY A 196 -13.43 -14.01 2.09
CA GLY A 196 -14.16 -13.41 0.96
C GLY A 196 -15.32 -12.48 1.36
N TYR A 197 -15.77 -12.50 2.62
CA TYR A 197 -16.80 -11.59 3.14
C TYR A 197 -16.20 -10.40 3.93
N GLU A 198 -14.88 -10.35 4.14
CA GLU A 198 -14.23 -9.23 4.81
C GLU A 198 -14.19 -8.01 3.89
N GLY A 199 -14.78 -6.89 4.32
CA GLY A 199 -14.79 -5.65 3.54
C GLY A 199 -13.48 -4.85 3.58
N SER A 200 -12.58 -5.17 4.51
CA SER A 200 -11.33 -4.44 4.73
C SER A 200 -10.13 -5.23 4.20
N ALA A 201 -9.55 -4.78 3.08
CA ALA A 201 -8.38 -5.43 2.47
C ALA A 201 -7.19 -5.56 3.44
N SER A 202 -6.94 -4.53 4.26
CA SER A 202 -5.86 -4.54 5.28
C SER A 202 -5.99 -5.68 6.32
N LYS A 203 -7.21 -6.12 6.61
CA LYS A 203 -7.47 -7.26 7.52
C LYS A 203 -7.53 -8.59 6.78
N GLN A 204 -7.86 -8.56 5.50
CA GLN A 204 -8.06 -9.73 4.66
C GLN A 204 -6.74 -10.30 4.10
N VAL A 205 -5.87 -9.42 3.59
CA VAL A 205 -4.64 -9.80 2.88
C VAL A 205 -3.64 -10.54 3.78
N PRO A 206 -3.32 -10.09 5.02
CA PRO A 206 -2.34 -10.81 5.84
C PRO A 206 -2.75 -12.26 6.16
N PRO A 207 -4.01 -12.56 6.54
CA PRO A 207 -4.47 -13.95 6.66
C PRO A 207 -4.43 -14.75 5.36
N LEU A 208 -4.74 -14.15 4.20
CA LEU A 208 -4.66 -14.85 2.91
C LEU A 208 -3.21 -15.27 2.58
N LEU A 209 -2.23 -14.40 2.87
CA LEU A 209 -0.81 -14.70 2.70
C LEU A 209 -0.37 -15.86 3.61
N GLN A 210 -0.82 -15.89 4.87
CA GLN A 210 -0.55 -17.01 5.78
C GLN A 210 -1.15 -18.34 5.31
N LEU A 211 -2.28 -18.29 4.60
CA LEU A 211 -2.94 -19.46 4.02
C LEU A 211 -2.29 -19.94 2.70
N GLY A 212 -1.28 -19.23 2.19
CA GLY A 212 -0.63 -19.52 0.91
C GLY A 212 -1.47 -19.13 -0.31
N GLN A 213 -2.55 -18.36 -0.13
CA GLN A 213 -3.42 -17.88 -1.23
C GLN A 213 -2.84 -16.60 -1.85
N TYR A 214 -1.64 -16.71 -2.42
CA TYR A 214 -0.87 -15.56 -2.92
C TYR A 214 -1.56 -14.79 -4.04
N GLN A 215 -2.22 -15.50 -4.97
CA GLN A 215 -2.90 -14.88 -6.10
C GLN A 215 -4.09 -14.03 -5.63
N GLU A 216 -4.93 -14.58 -4.75
CA GLU A 216 -6.07 -13.85 -4.19
C GLU A 216 -5.58 -12.68 -3.31
N ALA A 217 -4.54 -12.90 -2.49
CA ALA A 217 -3.96 -11.85 -1.64
C ALA A 217 -3.41 -10.67 -2.46
N LEU A 218 -2.68 -10.95 -3.56
CA LEU A 218 -2.15 -9.92 -4.44
C LEU A 218 -3.27 -9.19 -5.19
N GLN A 219 -4.29 -9.91 -5.65
CA GLN A 219 -5.45 -9.28 -6.28
C GLN A 219 -6.15 -8.31 -5.33
N GLN A 220 -6.39 -8.72 -4.07
CA GLN A 220 -7.07 -7.86 -3.09
C GLN A 220 -6.21 -6.66 -2.66
N SER A 221 -4.88 -6.80 -2.58
CA SER A 221 -4.01 -5.65 -2.29
C SER A 221 -3.94 -4.66 -3.45
N VAL A 222 -3.97 -5.13 -4.70
CA VAL A 222 -4.04 -4.25 -5.87
C VAL A 222 -5.37 -3.51 -5.92
N VAL A 223 -6.49 -4.21 -5.66
CA VAL A 223 -7.84 -3.60 -5.62
C VAL A 223 -7.95 -2.57 -4.51
N SER A 224 -7.27 -2.75 -3.37
CA SER A 224 -7.30 -1.77 -2.29
C SER A 224 -6.57 -0.47 -2.63
N GLY A 225 -5.69 -0.49 -3.64
CA GLY A 225 -4.90 0.68 -4.05
C GLY A 225 -3.89 1.17 -3.01
N ASP A 226 -3.62 0.36 -1.98
CA ASP A 226 -2.69 0.70 -0.90
C ASP A 226 -1.27 0.19 -1.26
N PRO A 227 -0.31 1.08 -1.54
CA PRO A 227 1.04 0.68 -1.91
C PRO A 227 1.72 -0.16 -0.83
N GLU A 228 1.47 0.12 0.45
CA GLU A 228 2.08 -0.62 1.56
C GLU A 228 1.59 -2.06 1.60
N LEU A 229 0.29 -2.26 1.34
CA LEU A 229 -0.29 -3.61 1.29
C LEU A 229 0.20 -4.41 0.08
N ILE A 230 0.42 -3.73 -1.05
CA ILE A 230 1.03 -4.35 -2.24
C ILE A 230 2.49 -4.71 -1.95
N TYR A 231 3.28 -3.81 -1.32
CA TYR A 231 4.66 -4.12 -0.94
C TYR A 231 4.77 -5.27 0.06
N LEU A 232 3.87 -5.33 1.05
CA LEU A 232 3.77 -6.44 1.98
C LEU A 232 3.50 -7.75 1.25
N SER A 233 2.55 -7.75 0.32
CA SER A 233 2.22 -8.92 -0.50
C SER A 233 3.40 -9.36 -1.35
N LEU A 234 4.02 -8.44 -2.10
CA LEU A 234 5.19 -8.73 -2.93
C LEU A 234 6.36 -9.32 -2.13
N HIS A 235 6.64 -8.76 -0.94
CA HIS A 235 7.71 -9.24 -0.07
C HIS A 235 7.46 -10.65 0.46
N GLU A 236 6.22 -10.95 0.88
CA GLU A 236 5.89 -12.28 1.41
C GLU A 236 5.84 -13.33 0.30
N ILE A 237 5.32 -12.98 -0.88
CA ILE A 237 5.31 -13.87 -2.05
C ILE A 237 6.75 -14.15 -2.50
N GLN A 238 7.63 -13.14 -2.55
CA GLN A 238 9.03 -13.31 -2.93
C GLN A 238 9.82 -14.25 -1.99
N LYS A 239 9.45 -14.30 -0.70
CA LYS A 239 10.08 -15.21 0.27
C LYS A 239 9.65 -16.66 0.11
N ASN A 240 8.38 -16.88 -0.23
CA ASN A 240 7.78 -18.21 -0.21
C ASN A 240 7.69 -18.88 -1.58
N LEU A 241 7.72 -18.12 -2.68
CA LEU A 241 7.68 -18.64 -4.05
C LEU A 241 9.05 -18.58 -4.73
N PRO A 242 9.37 -19.53 -5.62
CA PRO A 242 10.55 -19.45 -6.47
C PRO A 242 10.44 -18.28 -7.45
N LEU A 243 11.59 -17.70 -7.83
CA LEU A 243 11.66 -16.47 -8.63
C LEU A 243 10.81 -16.51 -9.92
N GLY A 244 10.82 -17.63 -10.65
CA GLY A 244 10.05 -17.76 -11.90
C GLY A 244 8.53 -17.72 -11.68
N GLN A 245 8.02 -18.36 -10.62
CA GLN A 245 6.59 -18.31 -10.29
C GLN A 245 6.18 -16.93 -9.77
N PHE A 246 7.06 -16.30 -8.98
CA PHE A 246 6.85 -14.92 -8.52
C PHE A 246 6.75 -13.94 -9.69
N GLN A 247 7.69 -13.98 -10.64
CA GLN A 247 7.68 -13.10 -11.81
C GLN A 247 6.43 -13.32 -12.67
N LEU A 248 6.03 -14.57 -12.89
CA LEU A 248 4.81 -14.90 -13.63
C LEU A 248 3.56 -14.32 -12.95
N LEU A 249 3.44 -14.47 -11.63
CA LEU A 249 2.31 -13.97 -10.86
C LEU A 249 2.24 -12.45 -10.84
N VAL A 250 3.37 -11.76 -10.65
CA VAL A 250 3.41 -10.29 -10.61
C VAL A 250 3.06 -9.68 -11.95
N ARG A 251 3.42 -10.35 -13.06
CA ARG A 251 3.14 -9.90 -14.43
C ARG A 251 1.64 -9.79 -14.72
N ASP A 252 0.83 -10.65 -14.12
CA ASP A 252 -0.62 -10.61 -14.31
C ASP A 252 -1.27 -9.35 -13.69
N TYR A 253 -0.52 -8.60 -12.87
CA TYR A 253 -0.99 -7.40 -12.17
C TYR A 253 -0.07 -6.18 -12.45
N PRO A 254 -0.38 -5.33 -13.45
CA PRO A 254 0.47 -4.22 -13.87
C PRO A 254 0.83 -3.22 -12.75
N ALA A 255 -0.11 -2.94 -11.84
CA ALA A 255 0.14 -2.04 -10.71
C ALA A 255 1.17 -2.62 -9.73
N ALA A 256 1.09 -3.92 -9.45
CA ALA A 256 2.06 -4.61 -8.60
C ALA A 256 3.43 -4.66 -9.29
N GLN A 257 3.45 -4.92 -10.61
CA GLN A 257 4.69 -4.94 -11.39
C GLN A 257 5.37 -3.57 -11.43
N ALA A 258 4.63 -2.48 -11.59
CA ALA A 258 5.17 -1.12 -11.52
C ALA A 258 5.82 -0.80 -10.16
N LEU A 259 5.15 -1.20 -9.06
CA LEU A 259 5.72 -1.04 -7.71
C LEU A 259 6.94 -1.93 -7.49
N TYR A 260 6.94 -3.15 -8.03
CA TYR A 260 8.09 -4.05 -8.00
C TYR A 260 9.28 -3.47 -8.78
N MET A 261 9.06 -2.93 -9.98
CA MET A 261 10.11 -2.24 -10.75
C MET A 261 10.69 -1.06 -9.97
N LYS A 262 9.86 -0.25 -9.33
CA LYS A 262 10.29 0.86 -8.46
C LYS A 262 11.13 0.34 -7.28
N GLN A 263 10.72 -0.76 -6.65
CA GLN A 263 11.47 -1.40 -5.57
C GLN A 263 12.83 -1.91 -6.04
N CYS A 264 12.91 -2.50 -7.24
CA CYS A 264 14.16 -2.94 -7.86
C CYS A 264 15.11 -1.76 -8.13
N GLN A 265 14.59 -0.63 -8.61
CA GLN A 265 15.38 0.59 -8.80
C GLN A 265 15.95 1.12 -7.49
N GLN A 266 15.13 1.21 -6.43
CA GLN A 266 15.56 1.70 -5.11
C GLN A 266 16.61 0.79 -4.46
N ARG A 267 16.47 -0.53 -4.63
CA ARG A 267 17.41 -1.53 -4.10
C ARG A 267 18.57 -1.85 -5.03
N GLN A 268 18.72 -1.12 -6.14
CA GLN A 268 19.77 -1.28 -7.15
C GLN A 268 19.87 -2.72 -7.73
N LYS A 269 18.73 -3.40 -7.86
CA LYS A 269 18.65 -4.74 -8.48
C LYS A 269 18.50 -4.63 -10.00
N TRP A 270 19.55 -4.16 -10.68
CA TRP A 270 19.53 -3.87 -12.11
C TRP A 270 19.27 -5.10 -12.99
N ASN A 271 19.85 -6.26 -12.63
CA ASN A 271 19.66 -7.50 -13.41
C ASN A 271 18.19 -7.92 -13.43
N ALA A 272 17.54 -7.95 -12.27
CA ALA A 272 16.12 -8.29 -12.16
C ALA A 272 15.22 -7.28 -12.90
N LEU A 273 15.60 -5.99 -12.92
CA LEU A 273 14.90 -4.98 -13.68
C LEU A 273 15.07 -5.17 -15.20
N MET A 274 16.27 -5.52 -15.64
CA MET A 274 16.56 -5.84 -17.04
C MET A 274 15.75 -7.06 -17.51
N ASP A 275 15.69 -8.12 -16.70
CA ASP A 275 14.89 -9.31 -17.01
C ASP A 275 13.41 -8.95 -17.25
N ILE A 276 12.84 -8.06 -16.43
CA ILE A 276 11.47 -7.56 -16.60
C ILE A 276 11.34 -6.82 -17.95
N PHE A 277 12.27 -5.90 -18.25
CA PHE A 277 12.22 -5.14 -19.50
C PHE A 277 12.40 -6.02 -20.74
N ILE A 278 13.16 -7.11 -20.64
CA ILE A 278 13.28 -8.11 -21.71
C ILE A 278 11.97 -8.87 -21.88
N GLN A 279 11.36 -9.33 -20.77
CA GLN A 279 10.10 -10.08 -20.80
C GLN A 279 8.91 -9.27 -21.33
N GLU A 280 8.89 -7.95 -21.11
CA GLU A 280 7.83 -7.05 -21.58
C GLU A 280 8.07 -6.47 -22.99
N ASP A 281 9.18 -6.83 -23.65
CA ASP A 281 9.64 -6.15 -24.88
C ASP A 281 9.74 -4.63 -24.72
N ASN A 282 10.04 -4.16 -23.51
CA ASN A 282 10.24 -2.74 -23.22
C ASN A 282 11.64 -2.29 -23.66
N PHE A 283 11.81 -2.14 -24.97
CA PHE A 283 13.08 -1.77 -25.58
C PHE A 283 13.64 -0.44 -25.07
N MET A 284 12.77 0.50 -24.71
CA MET A 284 13.18 1.79 -24.13
C MET A 284 13.83 1.60 -22.75
N GLY A 285 13.19 0.83 -21.86
CA GLY A 285 13.73 0.50 -20.55
C GLY A 285 15.06 -0.26 -20.64
N GLN A 286 15.16 -1.21 -21.57
CA GLN A 286 16.40 -1.93 -21.86
C GLN A 286 17.53 -0.98 -22.28
N ALA A 287 17.26 -0.08 -23.23
CA ALA A 287 18.25 0.87 -23.73
C ALA A 287 18.75 1.81 -22.63
N LEU A 288 17.85 2.44 -21.86
CA LEU A 288 18.22 3.34 -20.77
C LEU A 288 19.05 2.63 -19.70
N SER A 289 18.73 1.37 -19.42
CA SER A 289 19.47 0.56 -18.45
C SER A 289 20.88 0.24 -18.95
N ARG A 290 21.03 -0.08 -20.24
CA ARG A 290 22.34 -0.29 -20.89
C ARG A 290 23.18 0.98 -20.95
N ILE A 291 22.57 2.14 -21.26
CA ILE A 291 23.28 3.43 -21.24
C ILE A 291 23.84 3.68 -19.84
N ARG A 292 23.05 3.47 -18.79
CA ARG A 292 23.51 3.59 -17.40
C ARG A 292 24.64 2.61 -17.08
N GLU A 293 24.53 1.36 -17.51
CA GLU A 293 25.55 0.34 -17.33
C GLU A 293 26.86 0.75 -18.01
N SER A 294 26.81 1.33 -19.21
CA SER A 294 28.00 1.74 -19.94
C SER A 294 28.86 2.77 -19.20
N TYR A 295 28.24 3.70 -18.44
CA TYR A 295 28.96 4.68 -17.62
C TYR A 295 29.57 4.07 -16.35
N SER A 296 29.16 2.85 -15.99
CA SER A 296 29.70 2.11 -14.86
C SER A 296 30.86 1.18 -15.28
N SER A 297 31.01 0.90 -16.58
CA SER A 297 32.05 0.04 -17.12
C SER A 297 33.41 0.76 -17.15
N PRO A 298 34.50 0.16 -16.62
CA PRO A 298 35.83 0.79 -16.62
C PRO A 298 36.57 0.65 -17.95
N ARG A 299 36.12 -0.21 -18.86
CA ARG A 299 36.77 -0.52 -20.14
C ARG A 299 35.99 0.08 -21.30
N ILE A 300 36.71 0.78 -22.18
CA ILE A 300 36.14 1.48 -23.34
C ILE A 300 35.50 0.50 -24.34
N ASP A 301 36.12 -0.65 -24.59
CA ASP A 301 35.57 -1.65 -25.52
C ASP A 301 34.25 -2.25 -25.01
N GLU A 302 34.17 -2.52 -23.69
CA GLU A 302 32.95 -3.01 -23.04
C GLU A 302 31.87 -1.92 -23.04
N GLN A 303 32.23 -0.67 -22.72
CA GLN A 303 31.33 0.48 -22.80
C GLN A 303 30.76 0.66 -24.21
N LEU A 304 31.59 0.56 -25.24
CA LEU A 304 31.17 0.66 -26.64
C LEU A 304 30.22 -0.48 -27.02
N ALA A 305 30.51 -1.71 -26.60
CA ALA A 305 29.65 -2.87 -26.87
C ALA A 305 28.26 -2.71 -26.20
N VAL A 306 28.22 -2.25 -24.95
CA VAL A 306 26.97 -2.01 -24.22
C VAL A 306 26.16 -0.88 -24.88
N LEU A 307 26.80 0.23 -25.27
CA LEU A 307 26.16 1.34 -25.97
C LEU A 307 25.63 0.92 -27.35
N MET A 308 26.38 0.12 -28.12
CA MET A 308 25.89 -0.44 -29.37
C MET A 308 24.64 -1.29 -29.16
N GLY A 309 24.64 -2.11 -28.10
CA GLY A 309 23.46 -2.85 -27.69
C GLY A 309 22.28 -1.94 -27.29
N ALA A 310 22.53 -0.78 -26.69
CA ALA A 310 21.49 0.21 -26.39
C ALA A 310 20.90 0.83 -27.66
N VAL A 311 21.73 1.14 -28.66
CA VAL A 311 21.29 1.64 -29.98
C VAL A 311 20.37 0.62 -30.67
N ASP A 312 20.73 -0.67 -30.63
CA ASP A 312 19.90 -1.74 -31.21
C ASP A 312 18.53 -1.84 -30.52
N CYS A 313 18.47 -1.71 -29.19
CA CYS A 313 17.22 -1.63 -28.46
C CYS A 313 16.41 -0.39 -28.87
N LEU A 314 17.03 0.80 -28.92
CA LEU A 314 16.34 2.04 -29.33
C LEU A 314 15.78 1.93 -30.75
N ARG A 315 16.53 1.33 -31.68
CA ARG A 315 16.11 1.09 -33.07
C ARG A 315 14.86 0.20 -33.15
N ARG A 316 14.73 -0.78 -32.26
CA ARG A 316 13.57 -1.69 -32.19
C ARG A 316 12.37 -1.07 -31.47
N SER A 317 12.59 -0.02 -30.66
CA SER A 317 11.51 0.68 -29.97
C SER A 317 10.59 1.40 -30.96
N LYS A 318 9.28 1.35 -30.74
CA LYS A 318 8.30 2.17 -31.48
C LYS A 318 8.47 3.63 -31.05
N MET A 319 9.27 4.39 -31.80
CA MET A 319 9.77 5.69 -31.34
C MET A 319 8.68 6.79 -31.33
N GLY A 320 8.35 7.29 -30.13
CA GLY A 320 7.85 8.66 -29.96
C GLY A 320 8.98 9.69 -30.17
N GLU A 321 8.67 10.98 -30.10
CA GLU A 321 9.65 12.06 -30.30
C GLU A 321 10.84 11.99 -29.32
N THR A 322 10.57 11.68 -28.06
CA THR A 322 11.60 11.45 -27.04
C THR A 322 12.50 10.26 -27.38
N GLY A 323 11.94 9.16 -27.88
CA GLY A 323 12.69 7.98 -28.30
C GLY A 323 13.62 8.25 -29.47
N LYS A 324 13.19 9.09 -30.43
CA LYS A 324 14.04 9.53 -31.54
C LYS A 324 15.25 10.32 -31.06
N ASN A 325 15.05 11.23 -30.11
CA ASN A 325 16.14 12.02 -29.54
C ASN A 325 17.16 11.13 -28.82
N TRP A 326 16.69 10.19 -27.99
CA TRP A 326 17.57 9.22 -27.34
C TRP A 326 18.36 8.38 -28.35
N PHE A 327 17.72 7.95 -29.44
CA PHE A 327 18.39 7.22 -30.51
C PHE A 327 19.51 8.03 -31.15
N ILE A 328 19.23 9.27 -31.60
CA ILE A 328 20.20 10.14 -32.26
C ILE A 328 21.39 10.41 -31.32
N LEU A 329 21.12 10.78 -30.07
CA LEU A 329 22.16 11.07 -29.08
C LEU A 329 23.05 9.86 -28.78
N THR A 330 22.45 8.67 -28.61
CA THR A 330 23.21 7.45 -28.31
C THR A 330 24.01 6.99 -29.52
N GLU A 331 23.45 7.11 -30.73
CA GLU A 331 24.15 6.77 -31.97
C GLU A 331 25.32 7.72 -32.25
N ASP A 332 25.13 9.03 -32.04
CA ASP A 332 26.19 10.03 -32.16
C ASP A 332 27.30 9.78 -31.12
N HIS A 333 26.95 9.41 -29.89
CA HIS A 333 27.92 9.04 -28.85
C HIS A 333 28.77 7.83 -29.29
N VAL A 334 28.14 6.76 -29.81
CA VAL A 334 28.85 5.60 -30.36
C VAL A 334 29.75 5.99 -31.54
N ARG A 335 29.30 6.88 -32.43
CA ARG A 335 30.10 7.36 -33.57
C ARG A 335 31.33 8.14 -33.09
N LEU A 336 31.17 9.03 -32.11
CA LEU A 336 32.27 9.81 -31.54
C LEU A 336 33.31 8.90 -30.87
N MET A 337 32.87 7.98 -30.01
CA MET A 337 33.78 7.03 -29.35
C MET A 337 34.57 6.20 -30.36
N LYS A 338 33.93 5.71 -31.44
CA LYS A 338 34.62 4.98 -32.51
C LYS A 338 35.67 5.83 -33.22
N HIS A 339 35.41 7.11 -33.46
CA HIS A 339 36.41 8.01 -34.02
C HIS A 339 37.60 8.20 -33.09
N LEU A 340 37.35 8.41 -31.79
CA LEU A 340 38.42 8.59 -30.80
C LEU A 340 39.29 7.34 -30.64
N ILE A 341 38.69 6.15 -30.65
CA ILE A 341 39.41 4.88 -30.57
C ILE A 341 40.30 4.64 -31.81
N ASN A 342 39.80 5.01 -33.01
CA ASN A 342 40.51 4.78 -34.28
C ASN A 342 41.45 5.92 -34.67
N SER A 343 41.43 7.06 -33.96
CA SER A 343 42.27 8.21 -34.30
C SER A 343 43.74 7.93 -33.92
N PRO A 344 44.71 8.21 -34.82
CA PRO A 344 46.13 7.99 -34.55
C PRO A 344 46.70 8.93 -33.48
N SER A 345 45.99 10.00 -33.13
CA SER A 345 46.26 10.93 -32.04
C SER A 345 45.76 10.37 -30.70
N SER A 346 46.33 9.24 -30.29
CA SER A 346 46.00 8.41 -29.12
C SER A 346 46.17 9.07 -27.74
N SER A 347 46.26 10.40 -27.66
CA SER A 347 46.39 11.15 -26.41
C SER A 347 45.06 11.70 -25.87
N LEU A 348 43.98 11.67 -26.66
CA LEU A 348 42.68 12.22 -26.25
C LEU A 348 41.89 11.17 -25.46
N ASP A 349 41.25 11.60 -24.37
CA ASP A 349 40.38 10.74 -23.58
C ASP A 349 39.14 10.35 -24.42
N PRO A 350 38.87 9.04 -24.63
CA PRO A 350 37.72 8.55 -25.40
C PRO A 350 36.34 8.93 -24.86
N CYS A 351 36.28 9.47 -23.64
CA CYS A 351 35.05 9.88 -22.96
C CYS A 351 34.79 11.40 -23.00
N LEU A 352 35.59 12.18 -23.73
CA LEU A 352 35.39 13.63 -23.84
C LEU A 352 34.16 13.99 -24.68
N PRO A 353 33.43 15.06 -24.32
CA PRO A 353 32.34 15.56 -25.13
C PRO A 353 32.86 16.14 -26.45
N LEU A 354 32.00 16.15 -27.48
CA LEU A 354 32.35 16.57 -28.84
C LEU A 354 33.03 17.95 -28.90
N GLN A 355 32.55 18.91 -28.10
CA GLN A 355 33.11 20.27 -28.08
C GLN A 355 34.55 20.28 -27.57
N ASP A 356 34.84 19.53 -26.52
CA ASP A 356 36.19 19.44 -25.94
C ASP A 356 37.14 18.69 -26.88
N VAL A 357 36.66 17.65 -27.57
CA VAL A 357 37.42 16.94 -28.61
C VAL A 357 37.80 17.89 -29.74
N VAL A 358 36.85 18.66 -30.27
CA VAL A 358 37.11 19.64 -31.34
C VAL A 358 38.07 20.73 -30.85
N HIS A 359 37.89 21.22 -29.63
CA HIS A 359 38.79 22.21 -29.03
C HIS A 359 40.22 21.68 -28.91
N GLN A 360 40.42 20.46 -28.42
CA GLN A 360 41.75 19.84 -28.31
C GLN A 360 42.39 19.58 -29.69
N LEU A 361 41.61 19.23 -30.72
CA LEU A 361 42.12 19.11 -32.09
C LEU A 361 42.57 20.46 -32.67
N LEU A 362 41.86 21.53 -32.36
CA LEU A 362 42.27 22.89 -32.75
C LEU A 362 43.54 23.34 -32.02
N LEU A 363 43.67 23.03 -30.73
CA LEU A 363 44.91 23.29 -29.95
C LEU A 363 46.12 22.51 -30.50
N THR A 364 45.93 21.28 -30.96
CA THR A 364 46.97 20.45 -31.58
C THR A 364 47.24 20.81 -33.05
N ARG A 365 46.56 21.85 -33.58
CA ARG A 365 46.66 22.34 -34.97
C ARG A 365 46.21 21.32 -36.04
N ASP A 366 45.39 20.34 -35.69
CA ASP A 366 44.76 19.44 -36.66
C ASP A 366 43.42 19.98 -37.14
N SER A 367 43.48 21.09 -37.90
CA SER A 367 42.28 21.75 -38.44
C SER A 367 41.50 20.85 -39.41
N LYS A 368 42.15 19.87 -40.05
CA LYS A 368 41.48 18.95 -40.99
C LYS A 368 40.59 17.96 -40.25
N ALA A 369 41.07 17.38 -39.15
CA ALA A 369 40.25 16.51 -38.31
C ALA A 369 39.10 17.28 -37.64
N ALA A 370 39.37 18.50 -37.17
CA ALA A 370 38.34 19.36 -36.56
C ALA A 370 37.21 19.71 -37.55
N GLU A 371 37.52 20.11 -38.79
CA GLU A 371 36.50 20.41 -39.80
C GLU A 371 35.74 19.15 -40.26
N LYS A 372 36.41 17.99 -40.29
CA LYS A 372 35.74 16.70 -40.54
C LYS A 372 34.67 16.43 -39.48
N LEU A 373 35.00 16.53 -38.19
CA LEU A 373 34.04 16.35 -37.10
C LEU A 373 32.90 17.36 -37.15
N ARG A 374 33.19 18.63 -37.47
CA ARG A 374 32.17 19.66 -37.66
C ARG A 374 31.14 19.25 -38.72
N SER A 375 31.62 18.78 -39.87
CA SER A 375 30.74 18.35 -40.98
C SER A 375 29.92 17.10 -40.63
N GLU A 376 30.52 16.15 -39.92
CA GLU A 376 29.91 14.85 -39.59
C GLU A 376 28.84 14.97 -38.50
N PHE A 377 29.11 15.75 -37.45
CA PHE A 377 28.18 15.98 -36.32
C PHE A 377 27.31 17.23 -36.49
N ARG A 378 27.42 17.91 -37.64
CA ARG A 378 26.64 19.11 -37.98
C ARG A 378 26.71 20.21 -36.90
N ILE A 379 27.93 20.47 -36.42
CA ILE A 379 28.16 21.52 -35.41
C ILE A 379 27.77 22.89 -36.03
N PRO A 380 26.89 23.66 -35.37
CA PRO A 380 26.52 25.00 -35.81
C PRO A 380 27.74 25.90 -36.05
N ALA A 381 27.66 26.77 -37.07
CA ALA A 381 28.81 27.57 -37.49
C ALA A 381 29.25 28.60 -36.44
N ASP A 382 28.30 29.14 -35.67
CA ASP A 382 28.54 29.97 -34.48
C ASP A 382 29.33 29.23 -33.41
N GLN A 383 28.91 28.01 -33.05
CA GLN A 383 29.61 27.20 -32.07
C GLN A 383 31.02 26.83 -32.54
N TYR A 384 31.19 26.45 -33.81
CA TYR A 384 32.50 26.09 -34.35
C TYR A 384 33.46 27.29 -34.37
N THR A 385 33.01 28.45 -34.87
CA THR A 385 33.84 29.67 -34.87
C THR A 385 34.16 30.16 -33.45
N TRP A 386 33.27 29.94 -32.48
CA TRP A 386 33.58 30.17 -31.07
C TRP A 386 34.70 29.27 -30.56
N LEU A 387 34.68 27.97 -30.89
CA LEU A 387 35.76 27.03 -30.52
C LEU A 387 37.09 27.38 -31.22
N GLU A 388 37.06 27.79 -32.49
CA GLU A 388 38.25 28.29 -33.20
C GLU A 388 38.85 29.53 -32.51
N LEU A 389 37.99 30.46 -32.10
CA LEU A 389 38.40 31.69 -31.41
C LEU A 389 39.04 31.38 -30.05
N LEU A 390 38.41 30.50 -29.25
CA LEU A 390 38.96 30.05 -27.97
C LEU A 390 40.33 29.40 -28.14
N ALA A 391 40.44 28.42 -29.03
CA ALA A 391 41.71 27.72 -29.28
C ALA A 391 42.81 28.67 -29.78
N ALA A 392 42.48 29.62 -30.67
CA ALA A 392 43.43 30.61 -31.15
C ALA A 392 43.89 31.58 -30.04
N GLY A 393 42.99 31.93 -29.11
CA GLY A 393 43.31 32.72 -27.92
C GLY A 393 44.29 32.00 -26.99
N GLU A 394 44.03 30.73 -26.69
CA GLU A 394 44.91 29.89 -25.86
C GLU A 394 46.29 29.67 -26.50
N LEU A 395 46.34 29.44 -27.82
CA LEU A 395 47.58 29.35 -28.59
C LEU A 395 48.27 30.71 -28.81
N ARG A 396 47.62 31.82 -28.42
CA ARG A 396 48.04 33.21 -28.70
C ARG A 396 48.30 33.48 -30.19
N ASP A 397 47.57 32.80 -31.07
CA ASP A 397 47.67 32.98 -32.52
C ASP A 397 46.75 34.10 -32.99
N TRP A 398 47.20 35.33 -32.78
CA TRP A 398 46.44 36.54 -33.15
C TRP A 398 46.21 36.68 -34.66
N SER A 399 47.05 36.05 -35.48
CA SER A 399 46.90 36.07 -36.94
C SER A 399 45.64 35.33 -37.38
N GLU A 400 45.34 34.23 -36.71
CA GLU A 400 44.15 33.42 -36.98
C GLU A 400 42.86 34.12 -36.52
N ILE A 401 42.90 34.79 -35.36
CA ILE A 401 41.79 35.64 -34.88
C ILE A 401 41.49 36.76 -35.88
N GLN A 402 42.53 37.41 -36.42
CA GLN A 402 42.36 38.42 -37.47
C GLN A 402 41.80 37.83 -38.77
N ARG A 403 42.15 36.59 -39.13
CA ARG A 403 41.59 35.88 -40.30
C ARG A 403 40.09 35.65 -40.12
N LEU A 404 39.68 35.15 -38.95
CA LEU A 404 38.27 34.92 -38.59
C LEU A 404 37.47 36.23 -38.64
N ALA A 405 38.02 37.32 -38.11
CA ALA A 405 37.37 38.64 -38.07
C ALA A 405 37.20 39.32 -39.45
N ARG A 406 37.86 38.84 -40.51
CA ARG A 406 37.74 39.37 -41.89
C ARG A 406 36.58 38.76 -42.67
N ASN A 407 35.96 37.70 -42.16
CA ASN A 407 34.86 37.04 -42.87
C ASN A 407 33.63 37.97 -42.98
N LYS A 408 32.96 38.02 -44.13
CA LYS A 408 31.83 38.96 -44.37
C LYS A 408 30.53 38.53 -43.68
N LYS A 409 30.38 37.25 -43.38
CA LYS A 409 29.26 36.69 -42.60
C LYS A 409 29.85 36.01 -41.37
N LEU A 410 30.10 36.78 -40.31
CA LEU A 410 30.55 36.22 -39.04
C LEU A 410 29.37 35.56 -38.32
N PRO A 411 29.47 34.28 -37.95
CA PRO A 411 28.47 33.62 -37.12
C PRO A 411 28.47 34.09 -35.65
N VAL A 412 29.59 34.64 -35.17
CA VAL A 412 29.81 35.07 -33.77
C VAL A 412 30.00 36.58 -33.70
N ASP A 413 29.41 37.21 -32.69
CA ASP A 413 29.52 38.66 -32.47
C ASP A 413 30.95 39.10 -32.07
N PHE A 414 31.32 40.35 -32.42
CA PHE A 414 32.63 40.91 -32.08
C PHE A 414 32.86 41.06 -30.56
N ASP A 415 31.79 41.05 -29.75
CA ASP A 415 31.86 41.02 -28.30
C ASP A 415 32.72 39.83 -27.80
N ALA A 416 32.54 38.66 -28.42
CA ALA A 416 33.27 37.44 -28.11
C ALA A 416 34.77 37.55 -28.46
N PHE A 417 35.11 38.21 -29.58
CA PHE A 417 36.48 38.46 -29.99
C PHE A 417 37.22 39.34 -28.99
N VAL A 418 36.54 40.39 -28.50
CA VAL A 418 37.10 41.27 -27.46
C VAL A 418 37.30 40.50 -26.15
N ASP A 419 36.32 39.72 -25.70
CA ASP A 419 36.43 38.94 -24.47
C ASP A 419 37.61 37.96 -24.50
N VAL A 420 37.81 37.22 -25.60
CA VAL A 420 38.93 36.28 -25.73
C VAL A 420 40.28 37.01 -25.80
N CYS A 421 40.37 38.12 -26.53
CA CYS A 421 41.60 38.92 -26.58
C CYS A 421 41.97 39.50 -25.20
N LEU A 422 40.98 39.97 -24.43
CA LEU A 422 41.18 40.45 -23.07
C LEU A 422 41.57 39.31 -22.12
N ALA A 423 40.93 38.15 -22.22
CA ALA A 423 41.21 36.99 -21.37
C ALA A 423 42.66 36.49 -21.52
N HIS A 424 43.22 36.55 -22.73
CA HIS A 424 44.60 36.14 -23.00
C HIS A 424 45.61 37.31 -23.07
N GLY A 425 45.22 38.51 -22.61
CA GLY A 425 46.12 39.62 -22.31
C GLY A 425 46.56 40.50 -23.49
N ASN A 426 45.89 40.43 -24.64
CA ASN A 426 46.21 41.26 -25.80
C ASN A 426 45.22 42.43 -25.95
N LEU A 427 45.57 43.55 -25.32
CA LEU A 427 44.78 44.79 -25.34
C LEU A 427 44.77 45.48 -26.72
N SER A 428 45.86 45.36 -27.50
CA SER A 428 45.94 46.02 -28.81
C SER A 428 45.02 45.37 -29.85
N GLU A 429 44.95 44.04 -29.86
CA GLU A 429 43.98 43.32 -30.69
C GLU A 429 42.54 43.54 -30.20
N ALA A 430 42.30 43.54 -28.88
CA ALA A 430 40.98 43.85 -28.33
C ALA A 430 40.46 45.22 -28.81
N ARG A 431 41.31 46.27 -28.76
CA ARG A 431 40.96 47.62 -29.22
C ARG A 431 40.57 47.71 -30.69
N ARG A 432 41.07 46.81 -31.53
CA ARG A 432 40.76 46.76 -32.96
C ARG A 432 39.32 46.34 -33.24
N TYR A 433 38.73 45.54 -32.36
CA TYR A 433 37.37 45.03 -32.50
C TYR A 433 36.32 45.88 -31.78
N LEU A 434 36.72 46.73 -30.81
CA LEU A 434 35.83 47.64 -30.07
C LEU A 434 34.89 48.48 -30.95
N PRO A 435 35.31 49.08 -32.09
CA PRO A 435 34.41 49.87 -32.92
C PRO A 435 33.31 49.05 -33.61
N LYS A 436 33.43 47.72 -33.60
CA LYS A 436 32.50 46.77 -34.23
C LYS A 436 31.61 46.03 -33.22
N VAL A 437 31.80 46.30 -31.93
CA VAL A 437 30.99 45.76 -30.81
C VAL A 437 29.59 46.35 -30.86
N ARG A 438 28.59 45.58 -30.43
CA ARG A 438 27.20 46.07 -30.39
C ARG A 438 27.06 47.30 -29.48
N PRO A 439 26.29 48.32 -29.88
CA PRO A 439 26.23 49.61 -29.18
C PRO A 439 25.87 49.49 -27.69
N GLU A 440 25.07 48.49 -27.33
CA GLU A 440 24.66 48.18 -25.95
C GLU A 440 25.84 47.81 -25.03
N ASN A 441 26.88 47.18 -25.59
CA ASN A 441 28.02 46.65 -24.84
C ASN A 441 29.29 47.50 -24.99
N VAL A 442 29.28 48.51 -25.87
CA VAL A 442 30.44 49.37 -26.18
C VAL A 442 31.04 49.95 -24.90
N ILE A 443 30.24 50.59 -24.03
CA ILE A 443 30.74 51.23 -22.80
C ILE A 443 31.43 50.22 -21.87
N LYS A 444 30.83 49.02 -21.71
CA LYS A 444 31.39 47.95 -20.87
C LYS A 444 32.75 47.48 -21.39
N TYR A 445 32.89 47.28 -22.69
CA TYR A 445 34.14 46.78 -23.28
C TYR A 445 35.22 47.86 -23.41
N HIS A 446 34.86 49.13 -23.61
CA HIS A 446 35.80 50.24 -23.56
C HIS A 446 36.45 50.39 -22.17
N VAL A 447 35.66 50.29 -21.10
CA VAL A 447 36.19 50.33 -19.72
C VAL A 447 37.11 49.13 -19.42
N ARG A 448 36.81 47.95 -19.96
CA ARG A 448 37.62 46.73 -19.74
C ARG A 448 38.90 46.67 -20.58
N ALA A 449 38.94 47.34 -21.74
CA ALA A 449 40.08 47.34 -22.65
C ALA A 449 41.10 48.48 -22.43
N GLY A 450 40.85 49.33 -21.42
CA GLY A 450 41.70 50.45 -21.01
C GLY A 450 41.56 51.66 -21.92
#